data_AF-A0A3C1FGT0-F1
#
_entry.id   AF-A0A3C1FGT0-F1
#
_cell.length_a   1.000
_cell.length_b   1.000
_cell.length_c   1.000
_cell.angle_alpha   90.00
_cell.angle_beta   90.00
_cell.angle_gamma   90.00
#
_symmetry.space_group_name_H-M   'P 1'
#
loop_
_entity.id
_entity.type
_entity.pdbx_description
1 polymer ?
#
loop_
_entity_poly.entity_id
_entity_poly.type
_entity_poly.pdbx_seq_one_letter_code
_entity_poly.pdbx_strand_id
1 'polypeptide(L)'
;MATCPAGHSSDQDDFCAVCGLPIEAPQQSSPEAVEESPSPTAVTCPSCGASNVAEALFCEACGFDFTGTATPAEPARPQWPSLGEPAAAPETAAAIPTPPTEQPAATKPTVEWIAELWIDPDWYTAQGSTDPMPSVGLPDIVPLVKESNLIGRLSHSRGIFPDVECELDSGCSRRHAMLTHDGSRWWIEDLGSANGTFVGPAAGPLPAMPIPQGRVELTAGQRIYVGAWTRIVIRKATREEQDAFAVE
;
A
#
# COMPACT_ATOMS: atom_id res chain seq x y z
N MET A 1 -36.10 -38.36 -23.21
CA MET A 1 -34.92 -39.23 -23.23
C MET A 1 -33.94 -38.64 -24.21
N ALA A 2 -32.98 -37.89 -23.69
CA ALA A 2 -31.88 -37.35 -24.46
C ALA A 2 -30.71 -38.36 -24.46
N THR A 3 -29.94 -38.39 -25.54
CA THR A 3 -28.80 -39.29 -25.67
C THR A 3 -27.52 -38.47 -25.55
N CYS A 4 -26.66 -38.82 -24.61
CA CYS A 4 -25.39 -38.10 -24.42
C CYS A 4 -24.38 -38.45 -25.53
N PRO A 5 -23.30 -37.67 -25.68
CA PRO A 5 -22.27 -37.92 -26.71
C PRO A 5 -21.61 -39.30 -26.62
N ALA A 6 -21.63 -39.93 -25.44
CA ALA A 6 -21.13 -41.29 -25.22
C ALA A 6 -22.15 -42.40 -25.57
N GLY A 7 -23.36 -42.05 -26.03
CA GLY A 7 -24.38 -42.99 -26.50
C GLY A 7 -25.32 -43.53 -25.43
N HIS A 8 -25.33 -42.98 -24.21
CA HIS A 8 -26.25 -43.41 -23.16
C HIS A 8 -27.57 -42.65 -23.21
N SER A 9 -28.67 -43.36 -22.97
CA SER A 9 -29.99 -42.75 -22.73
C SER A 9 -30.05 -42.14 -21.33
N SER A 10 -30.48 -40.89 -21.25
CA SER A 10 -30.68 -40.14 -20.00
C SER A 10 -32.09 -39.53 -19.96
N ASP A 11 -32.67 -39.48 -18.76
CA ASP A 11 -33.94 -38.79 -18.49
C ASP A 11 -33.75 -37.31 -18.13
N GLN A 12 -32.49 -36.88 -17.96
CA GLN A 12 -32.09 -35.48 -17.74
C GLN A 12 -31.59 -34.89 -19.07
N ASP A 13 -31.91 -33.62 -19.31
CA ASP A 13 -31.61 -32.95 -20.59
C ASP A 13 -30.29 -32.16 -20.56
N ASP A 14 -29.72 -31.88 -19.37
CA ASP A 14 -28.50 -31.07 -19.22
C ASP A 14 -27.23 -31.91 -19.02
N PHE A 15 -27.34 -33.03 -18.29
CA PHE A 15 -26.21 -33.93 -17.98
C PHE A 15 -26.64 -35.40 -18.01
N CYS A 16 -25.74 -36.27 -18.46
CA CYS A 16 -26.00 -37.70 -18.48
C CYS A 16 -25.92 -38.31 -17.07
N ALA A 17 -27.01 -38.93 -16.60
CA ALA A 17 -27.03 -39.59 -15.28
C ALA A 17 -26.08 -40.80 -15.15
N VAL A 18 -25.61 -41.37 -16.27
CA VAL A 18 -24.71 -42.54 -16.27
C VAL A 18 -23.25 -42.13 -16.27
N CYS A 19 -22.86 -41.15 -17.08
CA CYS A 19 -21.44 -40.78 -17.27
C CYS A 19 -21.09 -39.33 -16.91
N GLY A 20 -22.06 -38.49 -16.55
CA GLY A 20 -21.83 -37.11 -16.09
C GLY A 20 -21.46 -36.11 -17.19
N LEU A 21 -21.37 -36.53 -18.45
CA LEU A 21 -21.08 -35.63 -19.57
C LEU A 21 -22.29 -34.72 -19.88
N PRO A 22 -22.06 -33.45 -20.27
CA PRO A 22 -23.11 -32.54 -20.69
C PRO A 22 -23.79 -33.09 -21.95
N ILE A 23 -25.11 -32.90 -22.03
CA ILE A 23 -25.89 -33.24 -23.21
C ILE A 23 -26.07 -31.95 -24.01
N GLU A 24 -25.42 -31.84 -25.16
CA GLU A 24 -25.50 -30.66 -26.01
C GLU A 24 -26.91 -30.54 -26.61
N ALA A 25 -27.67 -29.55 -26.14
CA ALA A 25 -28.92 -29.14 -26.77
C ALA A 25 -28.63 -28.47 -28.13
N PRO A 26 -29.44 -28.72 -29.17
CA PRO A 26 -29.30 -27.99 -30.43
C PRO A 26 -29.57 -26.51 -30.20
N GLN A 27 -28.54 -25.68 -30.39
CA GLN A 27 -28.63 -24.22 -30.32
C GLN A 27 -29.65 -23.70 -31.34
N GLN A 28 -30.84 -23.34 -30.89
CA GLN A 28 -31.77 -22.54 -31.68
C GLN A 28 -31.21 -21.14 -31.79
N SER A 29 -30.74 -20.80 -32.99
CA SER A 29 -30.33 -19.45 -33.35
C SER A 29 -31.57 -18.57 -33.46
N SER A 30 -31.90 -17.83 -32.39
CA SER A 30 -32.79 -16.68 -32.48
C SER A 30 -31.98 -15.48 -32.98
N PRO A 31 -32.41 -14.77 -34.04
CA PRO A 31 -31.81 -13.50 -34.39
C PRO A 31 -32.35 -12.45 -33.41
N GLU A 32 -31.61 -12.22 -32.33
CA GLU A 32 -31.87 -11.10 -31.44
C GLU A 32 -31.49 -9.82 -32.18
N ALA A 33 -32.49 -8.96 -32.36
CA ALA A 33 -32.33 -7.65 -32.96
C ALA A 33 -31.29 -6.86 -32.17
N VAL A 34 -30.25 -6.40 -32.87
CA VAL A 34 -29.30 -5.44 -32.34
C VAL A 34 -30.04 -4.11 -32.20
N GLU A 35 -30.59 -3.86 -31.01
CA GLU A 35 -30.90 -2.49 -30.61
C GLU A 35 -29.58 -1.75 -30.44
N GLU A 36 -29.32 -0.90 -31.43
CA GLU A 36 -28.23 0.06 -31.51
C GLU A 36 -28.28 0.98 -30.28
N SER A 37 -27.53 0.62 -29.24
CA SER A 37 -27.29 1.50 -28.10
C SER A 37 -26.52 2.72 -28.60
N PRO A 38 -26.91 3.95 -28.22
CA PRO A 38 -26.18 5.14 -28.64
C PRO A 38 -24.74 5.03 -28.14
N SER A 39 -23.78 5.14 -29.06
CA SER A 39 -22.36 5.24 -28.70
C SER A 39 -22.18 6.38 -27.69
N PRO A 40 -21.62 6.12 -26.50
CA PRO A 40 -21.32 7.19 -25.58
C PRO A 40 -20.28 8.09 -26.25
N THR A 41 -20.55 9.40 -26.25
CA THR A 41 -19.59 10.38 -26.76
C THR A 41 -18.31 10.23 -25.93
N ALA A 42 -17.16 10.05 -26.58
CA ALA A 42 -15.88 9.89 -25.90
C ALA A 42 -15.19 11.24 -25.70
N VAL A 43 -14.68 11.48 -24.49
CA VAL A 43 -13.85 12.65 -24.15
C VAL A 43 -12.42 12.20 -23.86
N THR A 44 -11.44 12.91 -24.42
CA THR A 44 -10.02 12.64 -24.16
C THR A 44 -9.56 13.40 -22.92
N CYS A 45 -8.91 12.71 -21.98
CA CYS A 45 -8.38 13.32 -20.78
C CYS A 45 -7.20 14.25 -21.12
N PRO A 46 -7.22 15.54 -20.72
CA PRO A 46 -6.12 16.47 -20.98
C PRO A 46 -4.86 16.20 -20.14
N SER A 47 -4.98 15.41 -19.07
CA SER A 47 -3.85 15.07 -18.19
C SER A 47 -3.01 13.90 -18.70
N CYS A 48 -3.65 12.82 -19.16
CA CYS A 48 -2.95 11.59 -19.58
C CYS A 48 -3.27 11.12 -21.01
N GLY A 49 -4.23 11.73 -21.71
CA GLY A 49 -4.62 11.34 -23.06
C GLY A 49 -5.55 10.13 -23.17
N ALA A 50 -5.98 9.53 -22.06
CA ALA A 50 -6.91 8.39 -22.09
C ALA A 50 -8.31 8.81 -22.58
N SER A 51 -9.00 7.92 -23.30
CA SER A 51 -10.39 8.10 -23.71
C SER A 51 -11.32 7.72 -22.54
N ASN A 52 -12.29 8.57 -22.23
CA ASN A 52 -13.28 8.36 -21.17
C ASN A 52 -14.69 8.61 -21.74
N VAL A 53 -15.74 8.14 -21.06
CA VAL A 53 -17.13 8.49 -21.41
C VAL A 53 -17.40 9.97 -21.11
N ALA A 54 -18.22 10.65 -21.93
CA ALA A 54 -18.45 12.10 -21.82
C ALA A 54 -19.06 12.52 -20.46
N GLU A 55 -19.85 11.66 -19.81
CA GLU A 55 -20.39 11.93 -18.47
C GLU A 55 -19.44 11.55 -17.32
N ALA A 56 -18.21 11.11 -17.61
CA ALA A 56 -17.24 10.77 -16.57
C ALA A 56 -16.91 12.01 -15.73
N LEU A 57 -17.13 11.92 -14.41
CA LEU A 57 -16.72 12.96 -13.46
C LEU A 57 -15.20 12.93 -13.23
N PHE A 58 -14.58 11.76 -13.38
CA PHE A 58 -13.15 11.55 -13.19
C PHE A 58 -12.59 10.64 -14.29
N CYS A 59 -11.31 10.82 -14.63
CA CYS A 59 -10.61 9.94 -15.56
C CYS A 59 -10.27 8.62 -14.89
N GLU A 60 -10.69 7.50 -15.49
CA GLU A 60 -10.46 6.16 -14.94
C GLU A 60 -8.99 5.71 -14.97
N ALA A 61 -8.20 6.28 -15.89
CA ALA A 61 -6.78 5.93 -16.03
C ALA A 61 -5.87 6.68 -15.06
N CYS A 62 -6.14 7.96 -14.78
CA CYS A 62 -5.23 8.81 -13.99
C CYS A 62 -5.88 9.57 -12.83
N GLY A 63 -7.21 9.54 -12.70
CA GLY A 63 -7.95 10.23 -11.65
C GLY A 63 -8.18 11.72 -11.87
N PHE A 64 -7.92 12.25 -13.08
CA PHE A 64 -8.18 13.66 -13.42
C PHE A 64 -9.67 14.00 -13.32
N ASP A 65 -10.03 15.05 -12.57
CA ASP A 65 -11.41 15.49 -12.36
C ASP A 65 -11.90 16.37 -13.52
N PHE A 66 -12.97 15.94 -14.21
CA PHE A 66 -13.58 16.66 -15.33
C PHE A 66 -14.57 17.76 -14.88
N THR A 67 -14.94 17.80 -13.59
CA THR A 67 -15.93 18.75 -13.03
C THR A 67 -15.35 20.10 -12.61
N GLY A 68 -14.04 20.29 -12.79
CA GLY A 68 -13.23 21.37 -12.24
C GLY A 68 -13.48 22.81 -12.73
N THR A 69 -14.70 23.21 -13.12
CA THR A 69 -15.06 24.64 -13.34
C THR A 69 -15.91 25.26 -12.23
N ALA A 70 -16.03 24.62 -11.07
CA ALA A 70 -16.42 25.34 -9.86
C ALA A 70 -15.16 25.78 -9.10
N THR A 71 -14.70 27.00 -9.36
CA THR A 71 -13.71 27.68 -8.53
C THR A 71 -14.13 27.56 -7.07
N PRO A 72 -13.35 26.92 -6.17
CA PRO A 72 -13.61 27.05 -4.75
C PRO A 72 -13.53 28.54 -4.41
N ALA A 73 -14.61 29.11 -3.87
CA ALA A 73 -14.52 30.43 -3.25
C ALA A 73 -13.43 30.33 -2.17
N GLU A 74 -12.35 31.08 -2.38
CA GLU A 74 -11.24 31.18 -1.44
C GLU A 74 -11.82 31.48 -0.05
N PRO A 75 -11.60 30.63 0.97
CA PRO A 75 -12.00 30.99 2.33
C PRO A 75 -11.23 32.25 2.69
N ALA A 76 -11.97 33.32 2.99
CA ALA A 76 -11.40 34.61 3.37
C ALA A 76 -10.35 34.40 4.45
N ARG A 77 -9.10 34.78 4.14
CA ARG A 77 -8.01 34.79 5.12
C ARG A 77 -8.47 35.60 6.34
N PRO A 78 -8.34 35.08 7.58
CA PRO A 78 -8.57 35.91 8.75
C PRO A 78 -7.61 37.09 8.70
N GLN A 79 -8.16 38.30 8.61
CA GLN A 79 -7.40 39.53 8.69
C GLN A 79 -6.94 39.70 10.13
N TRP A 80 -5.73 39.25 10.42
CA TRP A 80 -5.08 39.61 11.68
C TRP A 80 -4.88 41.13 11.71
N PRO A 81 -5.12 41.80 12.84
CA PRO A 81 -4.88 43.22 12.96
C PRO A 81 -3.41 43.48 12.68
N SER A 82 -3.14 44.34 11.70
CA SER A 82 -1.80 44.81 11.41
C SER A 82 -1.27 45.51 12.66
N LEU A 83 -0.23 44.94 13.28
CA LEU A 83 0.54 45.66 14.28
C LEU A 83 1.09 46.90 13.59
N GLY A 84 0.59 48.06 14.02
CA GLY A 84 1.02 49.35 13.54
C GLY A 84 2.51 49.55 13.74
N GLU A 85 3.10 50.24 12.78
CA GLU A 85 4.46 50.77 12.82
C GLU A 85 4.75 51.41 14.18
N PRO A 86 5.86 51.06 14.87
CA PRO A 86 6.14 51.64 16.17
C PRO A 86 6.53 53.11 16.02
N ALA A 87 5.73 53.98 16.63
CA ALA A 87 6.05 55.38 16.86
C ALA A 87 7.22 55.52 17.85
N ALA A 88 8.06 56.53 17.61
CA ALA A 88 9.30 56.77 18.33
C ALA A 88 9.14 57.33 19.76
N ALA A 89 10.00 56.80 20.66
CA ALA A 89 10.65 57.39 21.86
C ALA A 89 9.80 57.75 23.11
N PRO A 90 10.37 57.82 24.36
CA PRO A 90 11.80 57.87 24.73
C PRO A 90 12.31 56.95 25.88
N GLU A 91 13.63 57.00 26.00
CA GLU A 91 14.66 56.56 26.97
C GLU A 91 14.34 55.93 28.36
N THR A 92 15.31 55.06 28.74
CA THR A 92 15.84 54.69 30.08
C THR A 92 15.10 53.66 30.96
N ALA A 93 15.58 52.42 30.93
CA ALA A 93 16.19 51.73 32.08
C ALA A 93 16.84 50.42 31.61
N ALA A 94 18.11 50.22 31.96
CA ALA A 94 18.93 49.08 31.54
C ALA A 94 18.34 47.73 32.00
N ALA A 95 17.91 46.92 31.04
CA ALA A 95 17.64 45.50 31.25
C ALA A 95 18.93 44.71 31.03
N ILE A 96 19.32 43.98 32.07
CA ILE A 96 20.45 43.04 32.08
C ILE A 96 20.24 42.01 30.96
N PRO A 97 21.25 41.70 30.12
CA PRO A 97 21.10 40.66 29.12
C PRO A 97 20.98 39.31 29.82
N THR A 98 19.79 38.71 29.76
CA THR A 98 19.60 37.29 30.06
C THR A 98 20.46 36.49 29.08
N PRO A 99 21.31 35.55 29.53
CA PRO A 99 22.04 34.69 28.61
C PRO A 99 21.02 33.89 27.78
N PRO A 100 21.34 33.58 26.51
CA PRO A 100 20.47 32.77 25.69
C PRO A 100 20.33 31.40 26.35
N THR A 101 19.09 31.02 26.66
CA THR A 101 18.77 29.65 27.06
C THR A 101 19.26 28.74 25.94
N GLU A 102 20.28 27.96 26.26
CA GLU A 102 20.87 26.94 25.41
C GLU A 102 19.75 25.96 25.03
N GLN A 103 19.24 26.11 23.81
CA GLN A 103 18.27 25.19 23.23
C GLN A 103 18.94 23.81 23.24
N PRO A 104 18.33 22.78 23.86
CA PRO A 104 18.93 21.46 23.90
C PRO A 104 19.31 21.06 22.49
N ALA A 105 20.61 20.84 22.26
CA ALA A 105 21.09 20.31 21.00
C ALA A 105 20.24 19.07 20.69
N ALA A 106 19.60 19.05 19.52
CA ALA A 106 18.82 17.91 19.09
C ALA A 106 19.74 16.68 19.07
N THR A 107 19.62 15.84 20.10
CA THR A 107 20.35 14.57 20.15
C THR A 107 19.87 13.74 18.97
N LYS A 108 20.79 13.33 18.09
CA LYS A 108 20.47 12.47 16.95
C LYS A 108 19.78 11.19 17.45
N PRO A 109 18.72 10.71 16.77
CA PRO A 109 18.07 9.46 17.14
C PRO A 109 19.07 8.31 16.97
N THR A 110 19.15 7.45 17.98
CA THR A 110 19.99 6.25 17.93
C THR A 110 19.20 5.13 17.26
N VAL A 111 19.78 4.51 16.23
CA VAL A 111 19.14 3.40 15.50
C VAL A 111 19.41 2.09 16.23
N GLU A 112 18.54 1.69 17.16
CA GLU A 112 18.71 0.40 17.85
C GLU A 112 18.27 -0.79 16.99
N TRP A 113 17.27 -0.59 16.14
CA TRP A 113 16.61 -1.65 15.38
C TRP A 113 16.59 -1.34 13.89
N ILE A 114 16.64 -2.39 13.08
CA ILE A 114 16.51 -2.30 11.63
C ILE A 114 15.54 -3.36 11.10
N ALA A 115 14.96 -3.08 9.95
CA ALA A 115 14.25 -4.03 9.12
C ALA A 115 15.12 -4.38 7.91
N GLU A 116 15.34 -5.67 7.68
CA GLU A 116 15.92 -6.18 6.44
C GLU A 116 14.82 -6.64 5.50
N LEU A 117 14.75 -6.04 4.31
CA LEU A 117 13.78 -6.37 3.28
C LEU A 117 14.45 -7.26 2.24
N TRP A 118 13.97 -8.49 2.15
CA TRP A 118 14.45 -9.51 1.24
C TRP A 118 13.44 -9.75 0.11
N ILE A 119 13.95 -9.99 -1.10
CA ILE A 119 13.19 -10.62 -2.17
C ILE A 119 13.26 -12.14 -1.93
N ASP A 120 12.13 -12.77 -1.65
CA ASP A 120 12.03 -14.19 -1.30
C ASP A 120 11.37 -15.00 -2.44
N PRO A 121 12.15 -15.84 -3.16
CA PRO A 121 11.63 -16.67 -4.26
C PRO A 121 10.60 -17.72 -3.84
N ASP A 122 10.72 -18.24 -2.61
CA ASP A 122 9.79 -19.25 -2.11
C ASP A 122 8.45 -18.58 -1.83
N TRP A 123 8.47 -17.38 -1.23
CA TRP A 123 7.26 -16.57 -1.05
C TRP A 123 6.63 -16.19 -2.39
N TYR A 124 7.42 -15.74 -3.35
CA TYR A 124 6.96 -15.44 -4.72
C TYR A 124 6.24 -16.61 -5.37
N THR A 125 6.85 -17.79 -5.30
CA THR A 125 6.26 -19.02 -5.85
C THR A 125 4.94 -19.36 -5.16
N ALA A 126 4.86 -19.19 -3.83
CA ALA A 126 3.65 -19.44 -3.06
C ALA A 126 2.52 -18.45 -3.37
N GLN A 127 2.85 -17.19 -3.65
CA GLN A 127 1.85 -16.18 -4.01
C GLN A 127 1.31 -16.35 -5.43
N GLY A 128 2.07 -17.00 -6.33
CA GLY A 128 1.64 -17.22 -7.71
C GLY A 128 1.46 -15.92 -8.50
N SER A 129 2.20 -14.87 -8.14
CA SER A 129 2.14 -13.59 -8.84
C SER A 129 2.63 -13.73 -10.28
N THR A 130 1.94 -13.06 -11.21
CA THR A 130 2.34 -12.97 -12.62
C THR A 130 3.38 -11.90 -12.87
N ASP A 131 3.59 -10.99 -11.92
CA ASP A 131 4.54 -9.90 -12.07
C ASP A 131 5.97 -10.45 -12.04
N PRO A 132 6.87 -9.93 -12.89
CA PRO A 132 8.24 -10.42 -12.95
C PRO A 132 8.95 -10.13 -11.63
N MET A 133 9.42 -11.19 -10.97
CA MET A 133 10.18 -11.05 -9.74
C MET A 133 11.53 -10.35 -10.02
N PRO A 134 11.90 -9.33 -9.23
CA PRO A 134 13.22 -8.70 -9.32
C PRO A 134 14.35 -9.69 -8.96
N SER A 135 15.59 -9.32 -9.30
CA SER A 135 16.75 -10.15 -8.99
C SER A 135 16.93 -10.29 -7.47
N VAL A 136 17.12 -11.53 -7.00
CA VAL A 136 17.51 -11.77 -5.61
C VAL A 136 18.89 -11.16 -5.36
N GLY A 137 18.97 -10.31 -4.34
CA GLY A 137 20.17 -9.56 -4.00
C GLY A 137 20.40 -9.52 -2.49
N LEU A 138 21.27 -8.61 -2.07
CA LEU A 138 21.37 -8.23 -0.67
C LEU A 138 20.06 -7.57 -0.22
N PRO A 139 19.70 -7.70 1.07
CA PRO A 139 18.51 -7.05 1.57
C PRO A 139 18.68 -5.54 1.55
N ASP A 140 17.56 -4.84 1.40
CA ASP A 140 17.52 -3.44 1.75
C ASP A 140 17.43 -3.29 3.27
N ILE A 141 18.18 -2.35 3.84
CA ILE A 141 18.31 -2.17 5.29
C ILE A 141 17.68 -0.85 5.67
N VAL A 142 16.58 -0.92 6.41
CA VAL A 142 15.80 0.26 6.82
C VAL A 142 15.93 0.47 8.33
N PRO A 143 16.35 1.64 8.81
CA PRO A 143 16.40 1.95 10.23
C PRO A 143 15.00 2.16 10.80
N LEU A 144 14.69 1.47 11.91
CA LEU A 144 13.41 1.59 12.61
C LEU A 144 13.56 2.57 13.77
N VAL A 145 13.39 3.85 13.48
CA VAL A 145 13.60 4.95 14.45
C VAL A 145 12.33 5.37 15.19
N LYS A 146 11.15 5.03 14.65
CA LYS A 146 9.85 5.39 15.22
C LYS A 146 9.27 4.22 16.00
N GLU A 147 8.46 4.51 17.03
CA GLU A 147 7.68 3.49 17.74
C GLU A 147 6.63 2.81 16.84
N SER A 148 6.21 3.50 15.77
CA SER A 148 5.25 3.03 14.78
C SER A 148 5.80 3.30 13.39
N ASN A 149 6.03 2.24 12.62
CA ASN A 149 6.63 2.26 11.29
C ASN A 149 5.63 1.70 10.29
N LEU A 150 5.24 2.52 9.31
CA LEU A 150 4.32 2.12 8.26
C LEU A 150 5.06 1.29 7.21
N ILE A 151 4.54 0.10 6.90
CA ILE A 151 5.00 -0.75 5.79
C ILE A 151 4.07 -0.54 4.60
N GLY A 152 4.65 -0.31 3.41
CA GLY A 152 3.87 -0.25 2.19
C GLY A 152 4.58 0.48 1.05
N ARG A 153 3.79 0.95 0.09
CA ARG A 153 4.27 1.67 -1.10
C ARG A 153 4.04 3.17 -1.00
N LEU A 154 5.02 3.95 -1.46
CA LEU A 154 5.00 5.42 -1.45
C LEU A 154 3.84 5.94 -2.30
N SER A 155 3.13 6.99 -1.89
CA SER A 155 2.09 7.61 -2.74
C SER A 155 2.00 9.11 -2.46
N HIS A 156 2.64 9.92 -3.31
CA HIS A 156 2.61 11.38 -3.20
C HIS A 156 1.19 11.95 -3.29
N SER A 157 0.37 11.46 -4.24
CA SER A 157 -0.99 11.97 -4.45
C SER A 157 -1.92 11.70 -3.28
N ARG A 158 -1.68 10.63 -2.51
CA ARG A 158 -2.44 10.29 -1.29
C ARG A 158 -1.74 10.71 -0.01
N GLY A 159 -0.57 11.35 -0.10
CA GLY A 159 0.24 11.74 1.06
C GLY A 159 0.69 10.57 1.92
N ILE A 160 0.97 9.41 1.32
CA ILE A 160 1.40 8.20 2.03
C ILE A 160 2.91 8.06 1.87
N PHE A 161 3.63 8.13 2.98
CA PHE A 161 5.09 8.01 3.06
C PHE A 161 5.42 6.89 4.06
N PRO A 162 5.54 5.64 3.60
CA PRO A 162 5.91 4.52 4.45
C PRO A 162 7.31 4.70 5.04
N ASP A 163 7.50 4.18 6.25
CA ASP A 163 8.82 4.11 6.87
C ASP A 163 9.62 2.93 6.32
N VAL A 164 8.92 1.84 6.00
CA VAL A 164 9.47 0.63 5.38
C VAL A 164 8.87 0.53 3.97
N GLU A 165 9.58 1.07 3.00
CA GLU A 165 9.13 1.17 1.62
C GLU A 165 9.30 -0.16 0.87
N CYS A 166 8.19 -0.70 0.39
CA CYS A 166 8.13 -1.92 -0.42
C CYS A 166 7.81 -1.58 -1.89
N GLU A 167 8.36 -0.47 -2.43
CA GLU A 167 7.96 0.07 -3.74
C GLU A 167 8.20 -0.89 -4.89
N LEU A 168 9.24 -1.73 -4.79
CA LEU A 168 9.54 -2.73 -5.81
C LEU A 168 8.44 -3.79 -5.92
N ASP A 169 7.72 -4.09 -4.84
CA ASP A 169 6.70 -5.13 -4.78
C ASP A 169 5.31 -4.56 -5.10
N SER A 170 4.86 -4.77 -6.34
CA SER A 170 3.53 -4.36 -6.82
C SER A 170 2.38 -4.98 -6.01
N GLY A 171 2.60 -6.15 -5.39
CA GLY A 171 1.68 -6.82 -4.50
C GLY A 171 1.53 -6.16 -3.13
N CYS A 172 2.46 -5.29 -2.74
CA CYS A 172 2.31 -4.49 -1.53
C CYS A 172 1.25 -3.39 -1.71
N SER A 173 0.53 -3.09 -0.65
CA SER A 173 -0.45 -1.99 -0.63
C SER A 173 0.24 -0.68 -0.24
N ARG A 174 -0.35 0.48 -0.57
CA ARG A 174 0.24 1.78 -0.18
C ARG A 174 0.37 1.89 1.34
N ARG A 175 -0.71 1.52 2.06
CA ARG A 175 -0.71 1.27 3.51
C ARG A 175 -0.97 -0.22 3.69
N HIS A 176 0.07 -1.02 3.90
CA HIS A 176 -0.05 -2.47 3.94
C HIS A 176 -0.18 -2.95 5.38
N ALA A 177 0.80 -2.64 6.21
CA ALA A 177 0.81 -3.04 7.61
C ALA A 177 1.44 -1.95 8.49
N MET A 178 1.12 -1.97 9.78
CA MET A 178 1.75 -1.13 10.78
C MET A 178 2.63 -1.99 11.69
N LEU A 179 3.92 -1.67 11.73
CA LEU A 179 4.88 -2.29 12.63
C LEU A 179 5.13 -1.39 13.84
N THR A 180 4.81 -1.87 15.03
CA THR A 180 4.90 -1.07 16.28
C THR A 180 5.79 -1.75 17.31
N HIS A 181 6.44 -0.97 18.18
CA HIS A 181 7.24 -1.50 19.29
C HIS A 181 7.15 -0.65 20.56
N ASP A 182 7.44 -1.27 21.71
CA ASP A 182 7.58 -0.60 23.02
C ASP A 182 9.05 -0.39 23.43
N GLY A 183 9.96 -0.65 22.49
CA GLY A 183 11.42 -0.63 22.70
C GLY A 183 12.01 -2.02 22.91
N SER A 184 11.20 -2.99 23.32
CA SER A 184 11.63 -4.38 23.57
C SER A 184 10.87 -5.41 22.75
N ARG A 185 9.55 -5.23 22.63
CA ARG A 185 8.64 -6.13 21.94
C ARG A 185 8.11 -5.47 20.68
N TRP A 186 7.80 -6.31 19.71
CA TRP A 186 7.32 -5.90 18.40
C TRP A 186 5.93 -6.46 18.15
N TRP A 187 5.14 -5.70 17.41
CA TRP A 187 3.82 -6.11 16.97
C TRP A 187 3.56 -5.65 15.55
N ILE A 188 2.81 -6.46 14.82
CA ILE A 188 2.38 -6.18 13.46
C ILE A 188 0.85 -6.15 13.39
N GLU A 189 0.31 -5.23 12.62
CA GLU A 189 -1.12 -5.11 12.33
C GLU A 189 -1.31 -4.93 10.83
N ASP A 190 -2.18 -5.72 10.21
CA ASP A 190 -2.57 -5.54 8.82
C ASP A 190 -3.56 -4.38 8.71
N LEU A 191 -3.31 -3.43 7.80
CA LEU A 191 -4.13 -2.22 7.63
C LEU A 191 -5.24 -2.39 6.58
N GLY A 192 -5.71 -3.63 6.36
CA GLY A 192 -6.65 -3.95 5.30
C GLY A 192 -5.95 -4.06 3.95
N SER A 193 -4.79 -4.74 3.92
CA SER A 193 -4.03 -4.91 2.69
C SER A 193 -4.74 -5.87 1.72
N ALA A 194 -4.45 -5.71 0.42
CA ALA A 194 -5.11 -6.52 -0.60
C ALA A 194 -4.68 -8.00 -0.59
N ASN A 195 -3.39 -8.25 -0.33
CA ASN A 195 -2.82 -9.61 -0.33
C ASN A 195 -2.65 -10.18 1.07
N GLY A 196 -2.93 -9.41 2.13
CA GLY A 196 -2.75 -9.81 3.52
C GLY A 196 -1.30 -9.70 3.99
N THR A 197 -1.17 -9.66 5.32
CA THR A 197 0.12 -9.74 6.03
C THR A 197 0.25 -11.11 6.68
N PHE A 198 1.41 -11.74 6.55
CA PHE A 198 1.67 -13.07 7.11
C PHE A 198 2.87 -13.04 8.04
N VAL A 199 2.86 -13.90 9.06
CA VAL A 199 3.99 -14.07 9.98
C VAL A 199 4.35 -15.54 10.03
N GLY A 200 5.61 -15.84 9.76
CA GLY A 200 6.15 -17.20 9.75
C GLY A 200 7.37 -17.36 10.66
N PRO A 201 7.76 -18.60 10.96
CA PRO A 201 8.99 -18.89 11.71
C PRO A 201 10.24 -18.52 10.89
N ALA A 202 11.38 -18.42 11.58
CA ALA A 202 12.69 -18.18 10.95
C ALA A 202 13.10 -19.29 9.96
N ALA A 203 12.61 -20.51 10.18
CA ALA A 203 12.89 -21.67 9.36
C ALA A 203 11.68 -22.61 9.38
N GLY A 204 11.51 -23.40 8.32
CA GLY A 204 10.39 -24.31 8.15
C GLY A 204 9.43 -23.84 7.05
N PRO A 205 8.18 -24.35 7.04
CA PRO A 205 7.22 -24.04 6.00
C PRO A 205 6.80 -22.57 6.03
N LEU A 206 6.45 -22.04 4.86
CA LEU A 206 5.85 -20.71 4.73
C LEU A 206 4.50 -20.64 5.43
N PRO A 207 4.12 -19.47 5.98
CA PRO A 207 2.80 -19.30 6.58
C PRO A 207 1.71 -19.43 5.51
N ALA A 208 0.68 -20.22 5.80
CA ALA A 208 -0.44 -20.47 4.88
C ALA A 208 -1.63 -19.53 5.10
N MET A 209 -1.73 -18.92 6.27
CA MET A 209 -2.85 -18.06 6.66
C MET A 209 -2.34 -16.67 7.05
N PRO A 210 -3.05 -15.59 6.67
CA PRO A 210 -2.69 -14.25 7.10
C PRO A 210 -2.87 -14.11 8.62
N ILE A 211 -2.25 -13.07 9.18
CA ILE A 211 -2.46 -12.73 10.58
C ILE A 211 -3.95 -12.41 10.84
N PRO A 212 -4.49 -12.73 12.03
CA PRO A 212 -5.83 -12.32 12.41
C PRO A 212 -5.96 -10.79 12.40
N GLN A 213 -7.20 -10.30 12.33
CA GLN A 213 -7.46 -8.86 12.45
C GLN A 213 -6.97 -8.31 13.79
N GLY A 214 -6.41 -7.10 13.74
CA GLY A 214 -5.82 -6.42 14.87
C GLY A 214 -4.34 -6.72 15.05
N ARG A 215 -3.83 -6.42 16.25
CA ARG A 215 -2.40 -6.40 16.56
C ARG A 215 -1.90 -7.78 17.00
N VAL A 216 -0.88 -8.29 16.32
CA VAL A 216 -0.23 -9.58 16.62
C VAL A 216 1.20 -9.33 17.11
N GLU A 217 1.57 -9.97 18.22
CA GLU A 217 2.92 -9.88 18.78
C GLU A 217 3.91 -10.73 17.98
N LEU A 218 5.07 -10.16 17.67
CA LEU A 218 6.16 -10.81 16.97
C LEU A 218 7.19 -11.34 17.98
N THR A 219 7.57 -12.60 17.79
CA THR A 219 8.69 -13.21 18.52
C THR A 219 10.00 -13.02 17.74
N ALA A 220 11.12 -12.94 18.46
CA ALA A 220 12.44 -12.78 17.84
C ALA A 220 12.72 -13.87 16.78
N GLY A 221 13.18 -13.43 15.60
CA GLY A 221 13.48 -14.30 14.46
C GLY A 221 12.28 -14.64 13.58
N GLN A 222 11.05 -14.28 13.96
CA GLN A 222 9.92 -14.39 13.05
C GLN A 222 10.10 -13.47 11.84
N ARG A 223 9.56 -13.93 10.72
CA ARG A 223 9.60 -13.26 9.43
C ARG A 223 8.21 -12.75 9.10
N ILE A 224 8.14 -11.52 8.62
CA ILE A 224 6.91 -10.92 8.10
C ILE A 224 6.95 -11.10 6.58
N TYR A 225 5.86 -11.54 5.99
CA TYR A 225 5.71 -11.67 4.54
C TYR A 225 4.55 -10.80 4.09
N VAL A 226 4.80 -10.00 3.07
CA VAL A 226 3.86 -9.04 2.49
C VAL A 226 4.02 -9.02 0.99
N GLY A 227 2.96 -8.62 0.29
CA GLY A 227 2.98 -8.50 -1.16
C GLY A 227 3.31 -9.81 -1.88
N ALA A 228 3.90 -9.69 -3.06
CA ALA A 228 4.20 -10.82 -3.92
C ALA A 228 5.50 -11.53 -3.56
N TRP A 229 6.53 -10.84 -3.07
CA TRP A 229 7.86 -11.43 -2.84
C TRP A 229 8.61 -10.85 -1.63
N THR A 230 8.01 -9.89 -0.91
CA THR A 230 8.73 -9.18 0.16
C THR A 230 8.70 -9.97 1.46
N ARG A 231 9.89 -10.29 1.98
CA ARG A 231 10.10 -10.85 3.31
C ARG A 231 10.88 -9.86 4.18
N ILE A 232 10.35 -9.53 5.35
CA ILE A 232 10.94 -8.58 6.30
C ILE A 232 11.43 -9.32 7.54
N VAL A 233 12.64 -9.02 7.98
CA VAL A 233 13.25 -9.51 9.22
C VAL A 233 13.62 -8.34 10.11
N ILE A 234 13.18 -8.36 11.37
CA ILE A 234 13.52 -7.34 12.35
C ILE A 234 14.67 -7.87 13.22
N ARG A 235 15.71 -7.06 13.36
CA ARG A 235 16.82 -7.36 14.27
C ARG A 235 17.44 -6.09 14.84
N LYS A 236 18.26 -6.27 15.88
CA LYS A 236 19.09 -5.18 16.39
C LYS A 236 20.10 -4.76 15.34
N ALA A 237 20.32 -3.46 15.25
CA ALA A 237 21.38 -2.87 14.45
C ALA A 237 22.74 -3.31 15.01
N THR A 238 23.66 -3.71 14.14
CA THR A 238 25.08 -3.87 14.49
C THR A 238 25.69 -2.50 14.79
N ARG A 239 26.86 -2.48 15.43
CA ARG A 239 27.55 -1.23 15.73
C ARG A 239 27.92 -0.44 14.47
N GLU A 240 28.33 -1.14 13.41
CA GLU A 240 28.67 -0.50 12.13
C GLU A 240 27.44 0.16 11.49
N GLU A 241 26.28 -0.49 11.52
CA GLU A 241 25.02 0.09 11.04
C GLU A 241 24.57 1.27 11.91
N GLN A 242 24.69 1.16 13.23
CA GLN A 242 24.43 2.27 14.16
C GLN A 242 25.29 3.49 13.83
N ASP A 243 26.59 3.28 13.63
CA ASP A 243 27.53 4.34 13.29
C ASP A 243 27.21 4.93 11.90
N ALA A 244 26.83 4.09 10.92
CA ALA A 244 26.44 4.54 9.58
C ALA A 244 25.20 5.46 9.60
N PHE A 245 24.16 5.08 10.35
CA PHE A 245 22.94 5.88 10.45
C PHE A 245 23.05 7.08 11.42
N ALA A 246 24.08 7.13 12.27
CA ALA A 246 24.30 8.27 13.17
C ALA A 246 24.89 9.50 12.47
N VAL A 247 25.39 9.38 11.23
CA VAL A 247 26.19 10.43 10.59
C VAL A 247 25.37 11.46 9.83
N GLU A 248 24.10 11.21 9.48
CA GLU A 248 23.25 12.18 8.76
C GLU A 248 22.69 13.32 9.62
#